data_AF-A0A840UFM9-F1
#
_entry.id   AF-A0A840UFM9-F1
#
_cell.length_a   1.000
_cell.length_b   1.000
_cell.length_c   1.000
_cell.angle_alpha   90.00
_cell.angle_beta   90.00
_cell.angle_gamma   90.00
#
_symmetry.space_group_name_H-M   'P 1'
#
loop_
_entity.id
_entity.type
_entity.pdbx_description
1 polymer ?
#
loop_
_entity_poly.entity_id
_entity_poly.type
_entity_poly.pdbx_seq_one_letter_code
_entity_poly.pdbx_strand_id
1 'polypeptide(L)'
;MMQVVMNFVFKDVEYMIYEANESMPGTAALELLCSRTHGIGADRILVFSDVQTEPAFYVFTANGRETAAAADDFLVFAHYLRQQNISINSAKFAKILGDTILVQLSEMDKNISCFEARLTPYFCDKMKQLDKNSHILAS
;
A
#
# COMPACT_ATOMS: atom_id res chain seq x y z
N MET A 1 12.31 -14.54 2.19
CA MET A 1 12.27 -13.18 1.63
C MET A 1 11.80 -12.23 2.71
N MET A 2 12.38 -11.04 2.81
CA MET A 2 11.99 -10.00 3.76
C MET A 2 11.12 -9.00 3.01
N GLN A 3 9.84 -8.91 3.37
CA GLN A 3 8.92 -7.90 2.83
C GLN A 3 8.93 -6.71 3.79
N VAL A 4 8.98 -5.50 3.25
CA VAL A 4 8.88 -4.25 4.02
C VAL A 4 7.59 -3.55 3.61
N VAL A 5 6.93 -2.95 4.59
CA VAL A 5 5.81 -2.03 4.33
C VAL A 5 6.05 -0.72 5.07
N MET A 6 5.51 0.36 4.51
CA MET A 6 5.56 1.68 5.12
C MET A 6 4.16 2.07 5.58
N ASN A 7 4.01 2.39 6.86
CA ASN A 7 2.76 2.89 7.40
C ASN A 7 2.83 4.40 7.56
N PHE A 8 1.75 5.08 7.19
CA PHE A 8 1.57 6.53 7.29
C PHE A 8 0.27 6.84 8.03
N VAL A 9 0.26 7.93 8.79
CA VAL A 9 -0.98 8.52 9.34
C VAL A 9 -1.16 9.88 8.71
N PHE A 10 -2.29 10.07 8.03
CA PHE A 10 -2.65 11.34 7.40
C PHE A 10 -4.14 11.60 7.59
N LYS A 11 -4.50 12.77 8.13
CA LYS A 11 -5.89 13.15 8.46
C LYS A 11 -6.62 12.06 9.27
N ASP A 12 -5.96 11.52 10.28
CA ASP A 12 -6.46 10.45 11.16
C ASP A 12 -6.80 9.12 10.46
N VAL A 13 -6.32 8.93 9.22
CA VAL A 13 -6.42 7.66 8.48
C VAL A 13 -5.04 7.01 8.42
N GLU A 14 -4.97 5.73 8.76
CA GLU A 14 -3.76 4.91 8.63
C GLU A 14 -3.69 4.26 7.24
N TYR A 15 -2.60 4.55 6.54
CA TYR A 15 -2.28 4.01 5.23
C TYR A 15 -1.09 3.07 5.35
N MET A 16 -1.16 1.91 4.70
CA MET A 16 -0.04 1.01 4.51
C MET A 16 0.34 0.98 3.04
N ILE A 17 1.61 1.14 2.72
CA ILE A 17 2.13 0.98 1.36
C ILE A 17 2.80 -0.38 1.25
N TYR A 18 2.32 -1.17 0.29
CA TYR A 18 2.82 -2.51 -0.01
C TYR A 18 3.34 -2.56 -1.45
N GLU A 19 4.63 -2.84 -1.59
CA GLU A 19 5.25 -3.08 -2.90
C GLU A 19 5.10 -4.57 -3.27
N ALA A 20 4.35 -4.84 -4.34
CA ALA A 20 4.10 -6.17 -4.86
C ALA A 20 5.16 -6.57 -5.90
N ASN A 21 6.27 -7.12 -5.40
CA ASN A 21 7.47 -7.51 -6.17
C ASN A 21 7.37 -8.86 -6.91
N GLU A 22 6.51 -9.78 -6.47
CA GLU A 22 6.38 -11.11 -7.09
C GLU A 22 4.93 -11.43 -7.44
N SER A 23 4.02 -11.18 -6.49
CA SER A 23 2.61 -11.45 -6.63
C SER A 23 1.80 -10.48 -5.77
N MET A 24 0.59 -10.19 -6.22
CA MET A 24 -0.38 -9.45 -5.43
C MET A 24 -0.84 -10.29 -4.23
N PRO A 25 -0.87 -9.73 -3.00
CA PRO A 25 -1.50 -10.41 -1.87
C PRO A 25 -3.00 -10.57 -2.15
N GLY A 26 -3.57 -11.71 -1.76
CA GLY A 26 -5.00 -11.94 -1.79
C GLY A 26 -5.74 -11.22 -0.67
N THR A 27 -7.07 -11.23 -0.73
CA THR A 27 -7.94 -10.56 0.25
C THR A 27 -7.62 -10.96 1.70
N ALA A 28 -7.42 -12.25 1.96
CA ALA A 28 -7.17 -12.75 3.32
C ALA A 28 -5.80 -12.30 3.86
N ALA A 29 -4.78 -12.25 3.01
CA ALA A 29 -3.49 -11.67 3.37
C ALA A 29 -3.57 -10.15 3.64
N LEU A 30 -4.36 -9.41 2.85
CA LEU A 30 -4.62 -7.99 3.07
C LEU A 30 -5.35 -7.73 4.40
N GLU A 31 -6.37 -8.52 4.71
CA GLU A 31 -7.08 -8.47 6.00
C GLU A 31 -6.14 -8.74 7.18
N LEU A 32 -5.26 -9.75 7.05
CA LEU A 32 -4.27 -10.05 8.08
C LEU A 32 -3.31 -8.87 8.29
N LEU A 33 -2.82 -8.24 7.22
CA LEU A 33 -1.95 -7.05 7.31
C LEU A 33 -2.63 -5.89 8.05
N CYS A 34 -3.89 -5.62 7.70
CA CYS A 34 -4.66 -4.52 8.26
C CYS A 34 -5.18 -4.79 9.69
N SER A 35 -5.09 -6.04 10.16
CA SER A 35 -5.47 -6.39 11.53
C SER A 35 -4.61 -5.68 12.56
N ARG A 36 -5.22 -4.86 13.41
CA ARG A 36 -4.53 -4.19 14.55
C ARG A 36 -4.13 -5.16 15.66
N THR A 37 -4.70 -6.36 15.68
CA THR A 37 -4.44 -7.39 16.71
C THR A 37 -3.42 -8.42 16.26
N HIS A 38 -3.42 -8.79 14.98
CA HIS A 38 -2.58 -9.87 14.45
C HIS A 38 -1.60 -9.43 13.37
N GLY A 39 -1.74 -8.20 12.85
CA GLY A 39 -0.91 -7.61 11.81
C GLY A 39 -0.31 -6.29 12.26
N ILE A 40 -0.20 -5.36 11.32
CA ILE A 40 0.37 -4.03 11.56
C ILE A 40 -0.73 -3.03 11.93
N GLY A 41 -1.91 -3.18 11.34
CA GLY A 41 -2.97 -2.18 11.46
C GLY A 41 -2.88 -1.15 10.34
N ALA A 42 -3.96 -0.99 9.60
CA ALA A 42 -4.17 0.09 8.65
C ALA A 42 -5.66 0.17 8.31
N ASP A 43 -6.12 1.36 7.92
CA ASP A 43 -7.48 1.57 7.43
C ASP A 43 -7.53 1.42 5.90
N ARG A 44 -6.42 1.77 5.23
CA ARG A 44 -6.23 1.65 3.77
C ARG A 44 -4.88 1.03 3.46
N ILE A 45 -4.83 0.19 2.43
CA ILE A 45 -3.58 -0.34 1.88
C ILE A 45 -3.45 0.07 0.41
N LEU A 46 -2.31 0.70 0.11
CA LEU A 46 -1.92 1.16 -1.21
C LEU A 46 -0.93 0.13 -1.76
N VAL A 47 -1.39 -0.69 -2.69
CA VAL A 47 -0.56 -1.72 -3.32
C VAL A 47 -0.07 -1.20 -4.65
N PHE A 48 1.24 -1.20 -4.86
CA PHE A 48 1.83 -0.86 -6.14
C PHE A 48 2.77 -1.94 -6.64
N SER A 49 2.87 -2.09 -7.95
CA SER A 49 3.79 -3.01 -8.60
C SER A 49 4.40 -2.33 -9.81
N ASP A 50 5.72 -2.37 -9.92
CA ASP A 50 6.49 -1.94 -11.09
C ASP A 50 6.90 -3.11 -12.00
N VAL A 51 6.61 -4.35 -11.58
CA VAL A 51 7.02 -5.60 -12.22
C VAL A 51 6.24 -5.87 -13.51
N GLN A 52 5.06 -5.27 -13.65
CA GLN A 52 4.24 -5.36 -14.85
C GLN A 52 4.70 -4.35 -15.91
N THR A 53 4.43 -4.66 -17.19
CA THR A 53 4.65 -3.73 -18.32
C THR A 53 3.97 -2.37 -18.13
N GLU A 54 2.94 -2.31 -17.28
CA GLU A 54 2.34 -1.08 -16.78
C GLU A 54 2.35 -1.06 -15.24
N PRO A 55 2.86 0.03 -14.62
CA PRO A 55 2.76 0.19 -13.18
C PRO A 55 1.30 0.13 -12.75
N ALA A 56 1.01 -0.71 -11.77
CA ALA A 56 -0.34 -0.85 -11.23
C ALA A 56 -0.41 -0.21 -9.85
N PHE A 57 -1.52 0.47 -9.57
CA PHE A 57 -1.81 1.08 -8.27
C PHE A 57 -3.24 0.72 -7.88
N TYR A 58 -3.35 0.01 -6.76
CA TYR A 58 -4.62 -0.47 -6.23
C TYR A 58 -4.78 0.01 -4.80
N VAL A 59 -6.01 0.33 -4.42
CA VAL A 59 -6.33 0.75 -3.05
C VAL A 59 -7.35 -0.20 -2.45
N PHE A 60 -7.01 -0.80 -1.32
CA PHE A 60 -7.93 -1.64 -0.59
C PHE A 60 -8.25 -1.05 0.78
N THR A 61 -9.43 -1.36 1.25
CA THR A 61 -9.84 -1.09 2.64
C THR A 61 -9.30 -2.19 3.57
N ALA A 62 -9.37 -1.97 4.88
CA ALA A 62 -8.90 -2.91 5.89
C ALA A 62 -9.48 -4.34 5.80
N ASN A 63 -10.63 -4.52 5.15
CA ASN A 63 -11.23 -5.84 4.92
C ASN A 63 -10.80 -6.47 3.56
N GLY A 64 -9.74 -5.96 2.94
CA GLY A 64 -9.22 -6.48 1.67
C GLY A 64 -10.10 -6.21 0.45
N ARG A 65 -11.16 -5.40 0.56
CA ARG A 65 -11.96 -4.98 -0.60
C ARG A 65 -11.28 -3.83 -1.34
N GLU A 66 -11.13 -3.99 -2.65
CA GLU A 66 -10.64 -2.95 -3.55
C GLU A 66 -11.64 -1.79 -3.67
N THR A 67 -11.11 -0.56 -3.69
CA THR A 67 -11.86 0.68 -3.85
C THR A 67 -11.14 1.61 -4.82
N ALA A 68 -11.89 2.52 -5.46
CA ALA A 68 -11.29 3.57 -6.26
C ALA A 68 -10.36 4.44 -5.40
N ALA A 69 -9.23 4.85 -5.99
CA ALA A 69 -8.29 5.75 -5.35
C ALA A 69 -8.89 7.16 -5.20
N ALA A 70 -8.76 7.73 -4.00
CA ALA A 70 -9.10 9.11 -3.69
C ALA A 70 -7.85 10.01 -3.74
N ALA A 71 -8.06 11.33 -3.71
CA ALA A 71 -6.95 12.29 -3.74
C ALA A 71 -5.96 12.08 -2.58
N ASP A 72 -6.45 11.76 -1.38
CA ASP A 72 -5.59 11.53 -0.21
C ASP A 72 -4.73 10.26 -0.37
N ASP A 73 -5.21 9.22 -1.07
CA ASP A 73 -4.42 8.02 -1.38
C ASP A 73 -3.21 8.37 -2.25
N PHE A 74 -3.46 9.21 -3.26
CA PHE A 74 -2.43 9.69 -4.17
C PHE A 74 -1.42 10.61 -3.48
N LEU A 75 -1.87 11.45 -2.55
CA LEU A 75 -0.97 12.29 -1.74
C LEU A 75 -0.03 11.44 -0.90
N VAL A 76 -0.56 10.45 -0.16
CA VAL A 76 0.25 9.55 0.66
C VAL A 76 1.23 8.76 -0.21
N PHE A 77 0.78 8.22 -1.33
CA PHE A 77 1.64 7.49 -2.25
C PHE A 77 2.75 8.37 -2.81
N ALA A 78 2.43 9.59 -3.28
CA ALA A 78 3.43 10.49 -3.83
C ALA A 78 4.43 10.99 -2.78
N HIS A 79 4.01 11.18 -1.53
CA HIS A 79 4.92 11.46 -0.41
C HIS A 79 5.89 10.31 -0.18
N TYR A 80 5.41 9.06 -0.17
CA TYR A 80 6.26 7.88 -0.05
C TYR A 80 7.31 7.78 -1.14
N LEU A 81 6.93 7.97 -2.41
CA LEU A 81 7.87 7.89 -3.53
C LEU A 81 8.99 8.91 -3.42
N ARG A 82 8.64 10.14 -3.03
CA ARG A 82 9.60 11.20 -2.75
C ARG A 82 10.53 10.82 -1.61
N GLN A 83 10.01 10.26 -0.52
CA GLN A 83 10.80 9.85 0.64
C GLN A 83 11.78 8.71 0.32
N GLN A 84 11.39 7.78 -0.56
CA GLN A 84 12.24 6.66 -1.01
C GLN A 84 13.17 7.03 -2.17
N ASN A 85 13.13 8.27 -2.68
CA ASN A 85 13.81 8.69 -3.90
C ASN A 85 13.49 7.79 -5.11
N ILE A 86 12.29 7.21 -5.15
CA ILE A 86 11.84 6.36 -6.25
C ILE A 86 11.41 7.27 -7.40
N SER A 87 12.26 7.34 -8.43
CA SER A 87 11.89 7.96 -9.70
C SER A 87 10.97 7.03 -10.47
N ILE A 88 9.67 7.06 -10.18
CA ILE A 88 8.71 6.48 -11.14
C ILE A 88 8.81 7.30 -12.44
N ASN A 89 8.63 6.65 -13.60
CA ASN A 89 8.47 7.35 -14.87
C ASN A 89 7.40 8.43 -14.71
N SER A 90 7.88 9.66 -14.51
CA SER A 90 7.14 10.72 -13.87
C SER A 90 5.99 11.14 -14.78
N ALA A 91 6.12 10.95 -16.09
CA ALA A 91 5.08 11.24 -17.07
C ALA A 91 3.82 10.36 -16.90
N LYS A 92 3.96 9.09 -16.47
CA LYS A 92 2.79 8.19 -16.31
C LYS A 92 2.03 8.47 -15.02
N PHE A 93 2.72 8.67 -13.90
CA PHE A 93 2.06 9.04 -12.64
C PHE A 93 1.71 10.53 -12.55
N ALA A 94 2.44 11.45 -13.18
CA ALA A 94 2.03 12.86 -13.25
C ALA A 94 0.69 13.04 -13.96
N LYS A 95 0.35 12.17 -14.92
CA LYS A 95 -0.98 12.16 -15.54
C LYS A 95 -2.08 11.73 -14.55
N ILE A 96 -1.75 10.91 -13.56
CA ILE A 96 -2.66 10.39 -12.53
C ILE A 96 -2.75 11.37 -11.35
N LEU A 97 -1.62 11.95 -10.93
CA LEU A 97 -1.51 12.87 -9.80
C LEU A 97 -1.96 14.29 -10.18
N GLY A 98 -1.66 14.77 -11.39
CA GLY A 98 -1.96 16.12 -11.81
C GLY A 98 -1.23 17.21 -11.00
N ASP A 99 -1.32 18.46 -11.46
CA ASP A 99 -0.57 19.58 -10.84
C ASP A 99 -1.05 19.91 -9.42
N THR A 100 -2.34 19.68 -9.12
CA THR A 100 -2.95 19.97 -7.82
C THR A 100 -2.34 19.15 -6.68
N ILE A 101 -2.00 17.87 -6.93
CA ILE A 101 -1.39 16.99 -5.93
C ILE A 101 0.02 17.48 -5.58
N LEU A 102 0.80 17.98 -6.56
CA LEU A 102 2.16 18.47 -6.31
C LEU A 102 2.20 19.66 -5.35
N VAL A 103 1.22 20.57 -5.46
CA VAL A 103 1.09 21.70 -4.54
C VAL A 103 0.76 21.21 -3.12
N GLN A 104 -0.21 20.31 -3.01
CA GLN A 104 -0.67 19.76 -1.72
C GLN A 104 0.39 18.92 -0.99
N LEU A 105 1.28 18.24 -1.73
CA LEU A 105 2.40 17.49 -1.14
C LEU A 105 3.32 18.37 -0.30
N SER A 106 3.52 19.63 -0.69
CA SER A 106 4.38 20.55 0.06
C SER A 106 3.80 20.94 1.43
N GLU A 107 2.47 20.89 1.58
CA GLU A 107 1.77 21.19 2.83
C GLU A 107 1.66 19.96 3.74
N MET A 108 1.62 18.77 3.13
CA MET A 108 1.49 17.47 3.81
C MET A 108 2.68 17.14 4.72
N ASP A 109 3.90 17.52 4.33
CA ASP A 109 5.15 17.22 5.04
C ASP A 109 5.15 17.65 6.52
N LYS A 110 4.22 18.53 6.94
CA LYS A 110 4.08 19.01 8.32
C LYS A 110 3.16 18.17 9.21
N ASN A 111 2.27 17.36 8.62
CA ASN A 111 1.15 16.71 9.31
C ASN A 111 1.05 15.20 9.03
N ILE A 112 2.13 14.59 8.56
CA ILE A 112 2.21 13.15 8.31
C ILE A 112 3.24 12.51 9.25
N SER A 113 2.88 11.39 9.86
CA SER A 113 3.81 10.53 10.58
C SER A 113 3.96 9.21 9.84
N CYS A 114 5.15 8.63 9.84
CA CYS A 114 5.40 7.33 9.20
C CYS A 114 6.26 6.41 10.05
N PHE A 115 6.10 5.10 9.86
CA PHE A 115 7.06 4.10 10.34
C PHE A 115 7.24 2.96 9.32
N GLU A 116 8.41 2.35 9.35
CA GLU A 116 8.75 1.17 8.56
C GLU A 116 8.45 -0.09 9.38
N ALA A 117 7.75 -1.06 8.77
CA ALA A 117 7.53 -2.38 9.35
C ALA A 117 8.15 -3.46 8.47
N ARG A 118 8.98 -4.31 9.10
CA ARG A 118 9.62 -5.45 8.44
C ARG A 118 8.84 -6.71 8.74
N LEU A 119 8.22 -7.30 7.72
CA LEU A 119 7.50 -8.55 7.86
C LEU A 119 8.49 -9.69 8.02
N THR A 120 8.28 -10.51 9.05
CA THR A 120 9.09 -11.70 9.28
C THR A 120 8.78 -12.76 8.22
N PRO A 121 9.71 -13.68 7.92
CA PRO A 121 9.44 -14.80 7.01
C PRO A 121 8.20 -15.60 7.43
N TYR A 122 8.03 -15.84 8.73
CA TYR A 122 6.86 -16.53 9.28
C TYR A 122 5.54 -15.80 8.95
N PHE A 123 5.52 -14.47 9.07
CA PHE A 123 4.34 -13.68 8.75
C PHE A 123 4.01 -13.76 7.25
N CYS A 124 5.03 -13.63 6.39
CA CYS A 124 4.87 -13.77 4.95
C CYS A 124 4.36 -15.16 4.55
N ASP A 125 4.84 -16.23 5.19
CA ASP A 125 4.36 -17.59 4.95
C ASP A 125 2.91 -17.76 5.38
N LYS A 126 2.51 -17.17 6.52
CA LYS A 126 1.12 -17.16 6.99
C LYS A 126 0.19 -16.46 6.01
N MET A 127 0.59 -15.30 5.45
CA MET A 127 -0.17 -14.62 4.39
C MET A 127 -0.40 -15.54 3.19
N LYS A 128 0.66 -16.18 2.68
CA LYS A 128 0.58 -17.11 1.54
C LYS A 128 -0.33 -18.31 1.82
N GLN A 129 -0.32 -18.83 3.04
CA GLN A 129 -1.19 -19.95 3.44
C GLN A 129 -2.66 -19.53 3.49
N LEU A 130 -2.97 -18.35 4.02
CA LEU A 130 -4.33 -17.81 4.09
C LEU A 130 -4.93 -17.63 2.71
N ASP A 131 -4.19 -17.06 1.77
CA ASP A 131 -4.66 -16.87 0.40
C ASP A 131 -4.92 -18.22 -0.28
N LYS A 132 -4.00 -19.19 -0.14
CA LYS A 132 -4.18 -20.55 -0.68
C LYS A 132 -5.44 -21.23 -0.13
N ASN A 133 -5.68 -21.14 1.18
CA ASN A 133 -6.83 -21.78 1.80
C ASN A 133 -8.16 -21.11 1.42
N SER A 134 -8.14 -19.79 1.21
CA SER A 134 -9.31 -19.03 0.77
C SER A 134 -9.74 -19.42 -0.65
N HIS A 135 -8.78 -19.75 -1.52
CA HIS A 135 -9.08 -20.26 -2.86
C HIS A 135 -9.69 -21.67 -2.86
N ILE A 136 -9.34 -22.53 -1.89
CA ILE A 136 -9.86 -23.90 -1.79
C ILE A 136 -11.31 -23.94 -1.26
N LEU A 137 -11.70 -22.99 -0.40
CA LEU A 137 -13.05 -22.92 0.15
C LEU A 137 -14.07 -22.26 -0.79
N ALA A 138 -13.60 -21.57 -1.84
CA ALA A 138 -14.43 -20.91 -2.84
C ALA A 138 -14.66 -21.75 -4.11
N SER A 139 -14.11 -22.97 -4.16
CA SER A 139 -14.22 -23.94 -5.27
C SER A 139 -15.08 -25.14 -4.91
#